data_AF-A0A817Z5K1-F1
#
_entry.id   AF-A0A817Z5K1-F1
#
_cell.length_a   1.000
_cell.length_b   1.000
_cell.length_c   1.000
_cell.angle_alpha   90.00
_cell.angle_beta   90.00
_cell.angle_gamma   90.00
#
_symmetry.space_group_name_H-M   'P 1'
#
loop_
_entity.id
_entity.type
_entity.pdbx_description
1 polymer ?
#
loop_
_entity_poly.entity_id
_entity_poly.type
_entity_poly.pdbx_seq_one_letter_code
_entity_poly.pdbx_strand_id
1 'polypeptide(L)'
;MENQLTSASQANPIRFISSSAGDDRDYNYSTKYNGSITLTLSSNYAQITTSVNNVDTHDMFSNGRRIQQCYKLLTDCNVPVYRARRRKNFLEKIVFFRRWINYHIHLGQSEITLTTNATSTDNSIAFSVIKDISVRSKFKIIHWNSQFCITIVTNDHIYFFKINTRDLRDQLFYSMKWKLNKFKFERNLRSTDNSEILLKEIKNLIDFTTAIPIEDVEVHHFPLEIVCEILQKQEFNSIPFVYENAIEALAPLLEKNYPSPEACDFFTRYCRDSPRSPIVMDMFALSVQKILKHNTNFRTCLRMRTLVQEYLFSLNSQNDGLQAVDNFIKRMHSPTMVCPFLRVHSNLISVCLAEIYSFFKERKRFHFENEDSCREYDTKNESQLICYTHILQTISTFYDWRHQLGLILQPIPFPDEALKHGRFIEIYKNVVKNLVEDPRCEVHQTVLGKREGKDGWFETFCFNGNACCNDDGEMFSQMLNKLISCCCRKKSFLLSINKLLPSLMLLA
;
A
#
# COMPACT_ATOMS: atom_id res chain seq x y z
N MET A 1 61.73 7.99 47.24
CA MET A 1 60.59 7.79 48.15
C MET A 1 59.40 7.51 47.24
N GLU A 2 59.25 6.27 46.77
CA GLU A 2 58.51 5.20 47.46
C GLU A 2 57.04 5.64 47.68
N ASN A 3 56.00 4.90 47.32
CA ASN A 3 55.88 3.48 47.05
C ASN A 3 54.42 3.21 46.61
N GLN A 4 54.23 2.19 45.75
CA GLN A 4 53.27 1.08 45.95
C GLN A 4 51.78 1.24 45.52
N LEU A 5 51.29 0.35 44.62
CA LEU A 5 50.73 -1.01 44.81
C LEU A 5 49.22 -0.97 45.09
N THR A 6 48.38 -1.38 44.14
CA THR A 6 47.78 -2.73 43.96
C THR A 6 46.76 -3.18 45.00
N SER A 7 45.62 -3.62 44.45
CA SER A 7 44.86 -4.84 44.78
C SER A 7 44.13 -4.96 46.12
N ALA A 8 42.80 -4.99 45.96
CA ALA A 8 41.91 -6.12 46.24
C ALA A 8 41.52 -6.50 47.69
N SER A 9 40.25 -6.91 47.76
CA SER A 9 39.63 -7.76 48.78
C SER A 9 39.29 -7.04 50.10
N GLN A 10 38.26 -7.41 50.87
CA GLN A 10 37.06 -8.22 50.74
C GLN A 10 36.28 -7.98 52.05
N ALA A 11 34.96 -8.16 51.97
CA ALA A 11 34.08 -8.64 53.05
C ALA A 11 33.71 -7.73 54.24
N ASN A 12 32.42 -7.34 54.21
CA ASN A 12 31.39 -7.49 55.26
C ASN A 12 31.54 -6.65 56.55
N PRO A 13 30.44 -6.15 57.18
CA PRO A 13 29.41 -7.07 57.67
C PRO A 13 27.97 -6.53 57.99
N ILE A 14 27.12 -7.50 58.33
CA ILE A 14 26.01 -7.50 59.30
C ILE A 14 24.61 -6.99 58.90
N ARG A 15 23.68 -7.93 59.14
CA ARG A 15 22.22 -7.94 59.09
C ARG A 15 21.55 -6.97 60.05
N PHE A 16 20.37 -6.48 59.67
CA PHE A 16 19.18 -6.46 60.53
C PHE A 16 17.95 -6.96 59.74
N ILE A 17 17.15 -7.79 60.42
CA ILE A 17 15.91 -8.46 59.99
C ILE A 17 14.75 -7.56 60.40
N SER A 18 13.77 -7.25 59.54
CA SER A 18 12.36 -7.72 59.52
C SER A 18 11.55 -6.63 58.80
N SER A 19 10.45 -6.79 58.06
CA SER A 19 9.54 -7.89 57.72
C SER A 19 8.47 -7.33 56.76
N SER A 20 8.03 -8.14 55.80
CA SER A 20 6.75 -8.16 55.03
C SER A 20 7.08 -8.45 53.54
N ALA A 21 7.03 -9.70 53.09
CA ALA A 21 5.82 -10.44 52.64
C ALA A 21 5.10 -9.68 51.50
N GLY A 22 5.08 -10.14 50.24
CA GLY A 22 5.61 -11.36 49.65
C GLY A 22 5.48 -11.36 48.11
N ASP A 23 6.17 -12.33 47.52
CA ASP A 23 6.09 -12.93 46.17
C ASP A 23 6.31 -12.02 44.94
N ASP A 24 7.52 -11.93 44.37
CA ASP A 24 8.31 -12.94 43.62
C ASP A 24 7.57 -13.59 42.43
N ARG A 25 7.93 -13.23 41.19
CA ARG A 25 9.02 -13.87 40.43
C ARG A 25 9.18 -13.25 39.03
N ASP A 26 10.27 -12.53 38.87
CA ASP A 26 11.01 -12.46 37.60
C ASP A 26 11.61 -13.83 37.28
N TYR A 27 11.47 -14.28 36.03
CA TYR A 27 12.35 -15.29 35.45
C TYR A 27 13.11 -14.67 34.28
N ASN A 28 14.41 -14.44 34.52
CA ASN A 28 15.42 -14.26 33.49
C ASN A 28 15.45 -15.48 32.55
N TYR A 29 15.45 -15.23 31.25
CA TYR A 29 16.11 -16.10 30.27
C TYR A 29 17.04 -15.28 29.39
N SER A 30 18.33 -15.46 29.61
CA SER A 30 19.38 -15.11 28.65
C SER A 30 19.37 -16.16 27.54
N THR A 31 19.40 -15.74 26.28
CA THR A 31 19.87 -16.58 25.18
C THR A 31 20.90 -15.82 24.37
N LYS A 32 22.16 -16.25 24.52
CA LYS A 32 23.29 -15.95 23.65
C LYS A 32 22.96 -16.41 22.22
N TYR A 33 23.08 -15.52 21.24
CA TYR A 33 23.24 -15.91 19.83
C TYR A 33 24.66 -15.55 19.38
N ASN A 34 25.54 -16.57 19.38
CA ASN A 34 26.76 -16.57 18.59
C ASN A 34 26.41 -17.17 17.23
N GLY A 35 26.55 -16.38 16.16
CA GLY A 35 26.42 -16.84 14.79
C GLY A 35 27.31 -15.99 13.88
N SER A 36 28.57 -16.40 13.75
CA SER A 36 29.50 -15.87 12.76
C SER A 36 29.10 -16.35 11.37
N ILE A 37 28.84 -15.42 10.44
CA ILE A 37 28.66 -15.74 9.02
C ILE A 37 30.00 -15.47 8.33
N THR A 38 30.67 -16.54 7.92
CA THR A 38 31.85 -16.50 7.06
C THR A 38 31.40 -16.61 5.61
N LEU A 39 31.57 -15.55 4.82
CA LEU A 39 31.32 -15.57 3.38
C LEU A 39 32.54 -16.18 2.67
N THR A 40 32.35 -17.33 2.04
CA THR A 40 33.29 -17.87 1.05
C THR A 40 32.66 -17.79 -0.34
N LEU A 41 33.31 -17.03 -1.23
CA LEU A 41 33.01 -16.97 -2.65
C LEU A 41 33.62 -18.21 -3.33
N SER A 42 32.81 -18.97 -4.06
CA SER A 42 33.32 -19.67 -5.25
C SER A 42 32.23 -19.86 -6.30
N SER A 43 32.69 -19.82 -7.54
CA SER A 43 31.98 -19.68 -8.80
C SER A 43 31.42 -21.00 -9.35
N ASN A 44 30.34 -20.86 -10.13
CA ASN A 44 30.02 -21.58 -11.37
C ASN A 44 28.74 -22.45 -11.40
N TYR A 45 28.01 -22.22 -12.50
CA TYR A 45 26.93 -22.99 -13.14
C TYR A 45 25.52 -22.99 -12.53
N ALA A 46 24.62 -22.43 -13.33
CA ALA A 46 23.17 -22.47 -13.21
C ALA A 46 22.63 -23.86 -13.54
N GLN A 47 21.60 -24.29 -12.79
CA GLN A 47 20.45 -25.03 -13.30
C GLN A 47 19.29 -24.89 -12.30
N ILE A 48 18.23 -24.19 -12.73
CA ILE A 48 16.99 -24.02 -11.97
C ILE A 48 16.07 -25.18 -12.36
N THR A 49 15.87 -26.11 -11.42
CA THR A 49 14.77 -27.08 -11.44
C THR A 49 13.97 -26.89 -10.16
N THR A 50 12.78 -26.29 -10.26
CA THR A 50 11.86 -26.10 -9.15
C THR A 50 11.02 -27.36 -8.95
N SER A 51 11.37 -28.19 -7.96
CA SER A 51 10.47 -29.16 -7.35
C SER A 51 9.82 -28.54 -6.11
N VAL A 52 8.51 -28.35 -6.16
CA VAL A 52 7.70 -27.88 -5.02
C VAL A 52 7.55 -29.04 -4.05
N ASN A 53 8.28 -28.99 -2.93
CA ASN A 53 8.01 -29.85 -1.78
C ASN A 53 7.34 -29.02 -0.68
N ASN A 54 6.17 -29.52 -0.27
CA ASN A 54 5.42 -29.11 0.90
C ASN A 54 6.33 -29.01 2.13
N VAL A 55 6.25 -27.88 2.84
CA VAL A 55 6.78 -27.77 4.19
C VAL A 55 5.59 -27.72 5.14
N ASP A 56 5.49 -28.79 5.92
CA ASP A 56 4.59 -28.95 7.06
C ASP A 56 4.86 -27.85 8.09
N THR A 57 3.84 -27.04 8.37
CA THR A 57 3.84 -26.10 9.50
C THR A 57 3.26 -26.81 10.72
N HIS A 58 4.12 -27.51 11.45
CA HIS A 58 3.89 -27.86 12.86
C HIS A 58 4.92 -27.08 13.69
N ASP A 59 4.52 -25.97 14.30
CA ASP A 59 5.00 -25.63 15.64
C ASP A 59 4.12 -24.59 16.35
N MET A 60 4.06 -24.76 17.66
CA MET A 60 3.00 -24.32 18.55
C MET A 60 3.15 -22.87 19.02
N PHE A 61 2.03 -22.15 19.14
CA PHE A 61 1.87 -21.07 20.12
C PHE A 61 0.51 -21.18 20.83
N SER A 62 0.60 -21.62 22.08
CA SER A 62 -0.44 -21.54 23.08
C SER A 62 -0.56 -20.10 23.60
N ASN A 63 -1.59 -19.38 23.14
CA ASN A 63 -2.27 -18.33 23.89
C ASN A 63 -3.67 -18.15 23.32
N GLY A 64 -4.69 -18.22 24.19
CA GLY A 64 -6.09 -18.47 23.85
C GLY A 64 -6.82 -17.39 23.05
N ARG A 65 -6.46 -17.21 21.78
CA ARG A 65 -7.38 -16.74 20.73
C ARG A 65 -7.58 -17.91 19.77
N ARG A 66 -8.82 -18.41 19.64
CA ARG A 66 -9.16 -19.37 18.57
C ARG A 66 -8.74 -18.72 17.25
N ILE A 67 -7.74 -19.30 16.58
CA ILE A 67 -7.42 -18.93 15.20
C ILE A 67 -8.68 -19.26 14.40
N GLN A 68 -9.40 -18.23 13.95
CA GLN A 68 -10.54 -18.39 13.07
C GLN A 68 -9.99 -18.89 11.74
N GLN A 69 -10.40 -20.09 11.33
CA GLN A 69 -9.97 -20.68 10.07
C GLN A 69 -10.52 -19.82 8.92
N CYS A 70 -9.61 -19.26 8.11
CA CYS A 70 -9.95 -18.47 6.93
C CYS A 70 -10.04 -19.38 5.69
N TYR A 71 -11.04 -19.15 4.85
CA TYR A 71 -11.26 -19.91 3.62
C TYR A 71 -10.99 -19.05 2.38
N LYS A 72 -10.58 -19.66 1.26
CA LYS A 72 -10.58 -18.98 -0.04
C LYS A 72 -11.98 -18.99 -0.65
N LEU A 73 -12.33 -17.96 -1.42
CA LEU A 73 -13.60 -17.93 -2.12
C LEU A 73 -13.64 -19.04 -3.19
N LEU A 74 -14.66 -19.89 -3.12
CA LEU A 74 -14.85 -20.97 -4.08
C LEU A 74 -15.81 -20.51 -5.17
N THR A 75 -15.38 -20.51 -6.43
CA THR A 75 -16.25 -20.21 -7.58
C THR A 75 -16.90 -21.46 -8.13
N ASP A 76 -16.15 -22.56 -8.16
CA ASP A 76 -16.52 -23.79 -8.86
C ASP A 76 -16.22 -25.02 -8.03
N CYS A 77 -17.12 -26.01 -8.03
CA CYS A 77 -16.87 -27.30 -7.39
C CYS A 77 -17.77 -28.42 -7.89
N ASN A 78 -17.28 -29.66 -7.77
CA ASN A 78 -18.08 -30.85 -8.08
C ASN A 78 -18.69 -31.41 -6.80
N VAL A 79 -20.03 -31.44 -6.73
CA VAL A 79 -20.75 -31.87 -5.53
C VAL A 79 -21.99 -32.67 -5.90
N PRO A 80 -22.27 -33.80 -5.22
CA PRO A 80 -23.55 -34.48 -5.32
C PRO A 80 -24.67 -33.60 -4.74
N VAL A 81 -25.71 -33.36 -5.56
CA VAL A 81 -26.89 -32.57 -5.18
C VAL A 81 -28.15 -33.41 -5.24
N TYR A 82 -29.03 -33.23 -4.25
CA TYR A 82 -30.36 -33.79 -4.21
C TYR A 82 -31.42 -32.68 -4.20
N ARG A 83 -32.35 -32.71 -5.17
CA ARG A 83 -33.44 -31.73 -5.32
C ARG A 83 -34.77 -32.31 -4.86
N ALA A 84 -35.37 -31.72 -3.82
CA ALA A 84 -36.69 -32.07 -3.31
C ALA A 84 -37.71 -30.95 -3.59
N ARG A 85 -38.96 -31.29 -3.92
CA ARG A 85 -40.04 -30.30 -4.10
C ARG A 85 -40.69 -29.98 -2.76
N ARG A 86 -40.83 -28.69 -2.45
CA ARG A 86 -41.45 -28.19 -1.22
C ARG A 86 -42.98 -28.33 -1.34
N ARG A 87 -43.60 -29.12 -0.47
CA ARG A 87 -45.07 -29.15 -0.28
C ARG A 87 -45.40 -28.54 1.08
N LYS A 88 -46.50 -27.77 1.18
CA LYS A 88 -46.87 -26.98 2.37
C LYS A 88 -46.98 -27.79 3.68
N ASN A 89 -47.15 -29.13 3.61
CA ASN A 89 -47.36 -30.00 4.78
C ASN A 89 -46.22 -31.02 5.03
N PHE A 90 -45.01 -30.80 4.51
CA PHE A 90 -43.92 -31.77 4.63
C PHE A 90 -42.97 -31.47 5.80
N LEU A 91 -43.45 -31.71 7.02
CA LEU A 91 -42.56 -32.08 8.11
C LEU A 91 -42.23 -33.58 7.93
N GLU A 92 -40.95 -33.86 7.67
CA GLU A 92 -40.24 -35.07 8.11
C GLU A 92 -40.26 -36.41 7.33
N LYS A 93 -40.84 -36.55 6.12
CA LYS A 93 -40.68 -37.81 5.34
C LYS A 93 -40.16 -37.61 3.91
N ILE A 94 -38.90 -37.22 3.76
CA ILE A 94 -38.23 -37.24 2.45
C ILE A 94 -38.31 -38.68 1.90
N VAL A 95 -39.13 -38.89 0.87
CA VAL A 95 -39.37 -40.20 0.26
C VAL A 95 -38.11 -40.66 -0.49
N PHE A 96 -37.66 -41.86 -0.13
CA PHE A 96 -36.36 -42.49 -0.33
C PHE A 96 -35.95 -42.88 -1.77
N PHE A 97 -36.64 -42.42 -2.82
CA PHE A 97 -36.52 -43.02 -4.16
C PHE A 97 -35.83 -42.16 -5.23
N ARG A 98 -35.01 -41.17 -4.86
CA ARG A 98 -34.28 -40.36 -5.85
C ARG A 98 -32.79 -40.30 -5.59
N ARG A 99 -32.03 -40.55 -6.67
CA ARG A 99 -30.57 -40.72 -6.70
C ARG A 99 -29.88 -39.35 -6.58
N TRP A 100 -28.79 -39.30 -5.82
CA TRP A 100 -27.87 -38.16 -5.84
C TRP A 100 -27.29 -38.01 -7.24
N ILE A 101 -27.28 -36.79 -7.77
CA ILE A 101 -26.71 -36.48 -9.08
C ILE A 101 -25.48 -35.62 -8.84
N ASN A 102 -24.36 -35.97 -9.46
CA ASN A 102 -23.14 -35.17 -9.39
C ASN A 102 -23.29 -33.98 -10.34
N TYR A 103 -23.24 -32.79 -9.77
CA TYR A 103 -23.24 -31.54 -10.53
C TYR A 103 -21.88 -30.87 -10.41
N HIS A 104 -21.45 -30.25 -11.50
CA HIS A 104 -20.49 -29.17 -11.44
C HIS A 104 -21.26 -27.88 -11.12
N ILE A 105 -20.91 -27.27 -9.99
CA ILE A 105 -21.55 -26.07 -9.47
C ILE A 105 -20.65 -24.89 -9.83
N HIS A 106 -21.22 -23.89 -10.48
CA HIS A 106 -20.59 -22.59 -10.68
C HIS A 106 -21.40 -21.51 -9.93
N LEU A 107 -20.72 -20.75 -9.07
CA LEU A 107 -21.29 -19.63 -8.34
C LEU A 107 -21.16 -18.35 -9.17
N GLY A 108 -22.17 -18.11 -10.02
CA GLY A 108 -22.24 -16.94 -10.89
C GLY A 108 -22.57 -15.63 -10.14
N GLN A 109 -22.86 -14.59 -10.92
CA GLN A 109 -23.17 -13.25 -10.39
C GLN A 109 -24.60 -13.15 -9.82
N SER A 110 -25.58 -13.77 -10.48
CA SER A 110 -27.01 -13.68 -10.12
C SER A 110 -27.65 -15.02 -9.78
N GLU A 111 -26.96 -16.13 -10.03
CA GLU A 111 -27.48 -17.48 -9.85
C GLU A 111 -26.37 -18.51 -9.58
N ILE A 112 -26.77 -19.65 -9.01
CA ILE A 112 -25.96 -20.85 -8.89
C ILE A 112 -26.30 -21.76 -10.07
N THR A 113 -25.36 -22.00 -10.98
CA THR A 113 -25.58 -22.92 -12.10
C THR A 113 -25.12 -24.33 -11.73
N LEU A 114 -25.93 -25.32 -12.10
CA LEU A 114 -25.70 -26.74 -11.85
C LEU A 114 -25.64 -27.45 -13.20
N THR A 115 -24.44 -27.83 -13.63
CA THR A 115 -24.21 -28.50 -14.91
C THR A 115 -23.91 -29.99 -14.70
N THR A 116 -24.40 -30.84 -15.60
CA THR A 116 -24.17 -32.30 -15.56
C THR A 116 -23.60 -32.79 -16.87
N ASN A 117 -22.64 -33.71 -16.82
CA ASN A 117 -22.01 -34.29 -18.00
C ASN A 117 -22.96 -35.13 -18.89
N ALA A 118 -24.18 -35.44 -18.43
CA ALA A 118 -25.10 -36.39 -19.07
C ALA A 118 -26.26 -35.74 -19.84
N THR A 119 -26.58 -34.47 -19.59
CA THR A 119 -27.71 -33.75 -20.21
C THR A 119 -27.43 -32.25 -20.25
N SER A 120 -27.60 -31.62 -21.41
CA SER A 120 -27.44 -30.16 -21.63
C SER A 120 -28.54 -29.30 -20.97
N THR A 121 -29.23 -29.83 -19.96
CA THR A 121 -30.22 -29.09 -19.18
C THR A 121 -29.51 -28.43 -18.01
N ASP A 122 -29.06 -27.20 -18.21
CA ASP A 122 -28.55 -26.37 -17.12
C ASP A 122 -29.69 -26.09 -16.14
N ASN A 123 -29.53 -26.58 -14.91
CA ASN A 123 -30.44 -26.19 -13.83
C ASN A 123 -29.78 -25.03 -13.08
N SER A 124 -30.38 -23.85 -13.12
CA SER A 124 -29.89 -22.71 -12.33
C SER A 124 -30.80 -22.38 -11.14
N ILE A 125 -30.21 -21.85 -10.08
CA ILE A 125 -30.91 -21.36 -8.90
C ILE A 125 -30.61 -19.88 -8.76
N ALA A 126 -31.55 -19.02 -9.18
CA ALA A 126 -31.42 -17.58 -9.02
C ALA A 126 -31.30 -17.18 -7.54
N PHE A 127 -30.39 -16.26 -7.22
CA PHE A 127 -30.22 -15.75 -5.85
C PHE A 127 -31.49 -15.07 -5.32
N SER A 128 -32.32 -14.50 -6.20
CA SER A 128 -33.60 -13.87 -5.87
C SER A 128 -34.64 -14.83 -5.28
N VAL A 129 -34.58 -16.13 -5.58
CA VAL A 129 -35.55 -17.13 -5.09
C VAL A 129 -35.09 -17.87 -3.84
N ILE A 130 -33.85 -17.64 -3.39
CA ILE A 130 -33.28 -18.30 -2.21
C ILE A 130 -33.76 -17.61 -0.93
N LYS A 131 -34.41 -18.38 -0.06
CA LYS A 131 -34.90 -17.93 1.25
C LYS A 131 -33.88 -18.13 2.36
N ASP A 132 -33.22 -19.29 2.37
CA ASP A 132 -32.27 -19.66 3.42
C ASP A 132 -31.17 -20.57 2.88
N ILE A 133 -29.97 -20.42 3.45
CA ILE A 133 -28.84 -21.33 3.28
C ILE A 133 -28.37 -21.73 4.68
N SER A 134 -28.41 -23.03 4.98
CA SER A 134 -28.05 -23.54 6.31
C SER A 134 -27.12 -24.75 6.23
N VAL A 135 -26.16 -24.80 7.15
CA VAL A 135 -25.36 -26.00 7.42
C VAL A 135 -26.14 -26.91 8.36
N ARG A 136 -26.25 -28.19 8.01
CA ARG A 136 -26.82 -29.20 8.90
C ARG A 136 -25.77 -30.24 9.22
N SER A 137 -25.44 -30.35 10.50
CA SER A 137 -24.37 -31.23 10.99
C SER A 137 -24.78 -32.70 11.06
N LYS A 138 -26.07 -33.00 11.26
CA LYS A 138 -26.63 -34.35 11.24
C LYS A 138 -28.10 -34.31 10.81
N PHE A 139 -28.44 -34.98 9.73
CA PHE A 139 -29.84 -35.38 9.52
C PHE A 139 -30.12 -36.57 10.43
N LYS A 140 -31.20 -36.53 11.23
CA LYS A 140 -31.81 -37.72 11.85
C LYS A 140 -32.51 -38.59 10.78
N ILE A 141 -31.88 -38.76 9.63
CA ILE A 141 -32.33 -39.71 8.61
C ILE A 141 -31.44 -40.94 8.77
N ILE A 142 -32.09 -42.05 9.12
CA ILE A 142 -31.58 -43.30 9.71
C ILE A 142 -30.46 -44.01 8.89
N HIS A 143 -30.05 -43.49 7.74
CA HIS A 143 -28.99 -44.08 6.90
C HIS A 143 -27.89 -43.11 6.46
N TRP A 144 -27.86 -41.87 6.96
CA TRP A 144 -26.86 -40.87 6.53
C TRP A 144 -25.68 -40.87 7.49
N ASN A 145 -24.84 -41.90 7.43
CA ASN A 145 -23.62 -41.97 8.23
C ASN A 145 -22.66 -40.82 7.84
N SER A 146 -22.34 -39.96 8.83
CA SER A 146 -21.20 -39.04 8.87
C SER A 146 -20.96 -38.16 7.63
N GLN A 147 -21.99 -37.52 7.09
CA GLN A 147 -21.85 -36.62 5.92
C GLN A 147 -22.15 -35.16 6.26
N PHE A 148 -21.32 -34.28 5.71
CA PHE A 148 -21.43 -32.83 5.88
C PHE A 148 -22.35 -32.26 4.80
N CYS A 149 -23.47 -31.65 5.17
CA CYS A 149 -24.46 -31.19 4.20
C CYS A 149 -24.76 -29.68 4.31
N ILE A 150 -24.97 -29.06 3.14
CA ILE A 150 -25.54 -27.71 3.02
C ILE A 150 -26.96 -27.85 2.47
N THR A 151 -27.89 -27.05 3.00
CA THR A 151 -29.27 -26.98 2.53
C THR A 151 -29.54 -25.59 1.97
N ILE A 152 -30.08 -25.52 0.75
CA ILE A 152 -30.62 -24.29 0.16
C ILE A 152 -32.13 -24.45 0.04
N VAL A 153 -32.87 -23.49 0.62
CA VAL A 153 -34.33 -23.46 0.57
C VAL A 153 -34.78 -22.37 -0.40
N THR A 154 -35.54 -22.75 -1.43
CA THR A 154 -36.18 -21.80 -2.35
C THR A 154 -37.70 -21.74 -2.12
N ASN A 155 -38.41 -21.02 -2.98
CA ASN A 155 -39.88 -20.97 -2.98
C ASN A 155 -40.49 -22.37 -3.15
N ASP A 156 -40.03 -23.12 -4.14
CA ASP A 156 -40.66 -24.37 -4.57
C ASP A 156 -39.83 -25.62 -4.29
N HIS A 157 -38.54 -25.47 -3.99
CA HIS A 157 -37.60 -26.58 -3.87
C HIS A 157 -36.68 -26.45 -2.65
N ILE A 158 -36.14 -27.59 -2.22
CA ILE A 158 -35.07 -27.69 -1.25
C ILE A 158 -33.94 -28.48 -1.91
N TYR A 159 -32.75 -27.91 -1.90
CA TYR A 159 -31.54 -28.52 -2.45
C TYR A 159 -30.63 -28.94 -1.30
N PHE A 160 -30.15 -30.18 -1.38
CA PHE A 160 -29.19 -30.73 -0.44
C PHE A 160 -27.88 -30.98 -1.16
N PHE A 161 -26.79 -30.46 -0.61
CA PHE A 161 -25.44 -30.61 -1.14
C PHE A 161 -24.67 -31.50 -0.18
N LYS A 162 -24.15 -32.62 -0.69
CA LYS A 162 -23.37 -33.58 0.10
C LYS A 162 -21.89 -33.31 -0.08
N ILE A 163 -21.18 -33.02 1.00
CA ILE A 163 -19.76 -32.69 0.98
C ILE A 163 -18.96 -33.69 1.83
N ASN A 164 -17.75 -34.00 1.35
CA ASN A 164 -16.90 -35.04 1.91
C ASN A 164 -16.14 -34.59 3.17
N THR A 165 -15.77 -33.32 3.26
CA THR A 165 -15.00 -32.77 4.39
C THR A 165 -15.71 -31.58 5.03
N ARG A 166 -15.41 -31.35 6.30
CA ARG A 166 -15.94 -30.20 7.05
C ARG A 166 -15.46 -28.89 6.46
N ASP A 167 -14.16 -28.80 6.15
CA ASP A 167 -13.54 -27.59 5.63
C ASP A 167 -14.12 -27.20 4.27
N LEU A 168 -14.27 -28.15 3.34
CA LEU A 168 -14.88 -27.88 2.04
C LEU A 168 -16.36 -27.50 2.17
N ARG A 169 -17.08 -28.08 3.16
CA ARG A 169 -18.46 -27.70 3.43
C ARG A 169 -18.54 -26.26 3.92
N ASP A 170 -17.71 -25.92 4.90
CA ASP A 170 -17.72 -24.58 5.49
C ASP A 170 -17.24 -23.55 4.46
N GLN A 171 -16.20 -23.84 3.67
CA GLN A 171 -15.74 -23.04 2.54
C GLN A 171 -16.86 -22.80 1.51
N LEU A 172 -17.52 -23.86 1.03
CA LEU A 172 -18.61 -23.74 0.05
C LEU A 172 -19.81 -22.98 0.65
N PHE A 173 -20.14 -23.23 1.91
CA PHE A 173 -21.22 -22.54 2.61
C PHE A 173 -20.96 -21.04 2.69
N TYR A 174 -19.78 -20.63 3.15
CA TYR A 174 -19.44 -19.21 3.23
C TYR A 174 -19.35 -18.59 1.82
N SER A 175 -18.83 -19.31 0.81
CA SER A 175 -18.78 -18.81 -0.57
C SER A 175 -20.18 -18.57 -1.15
N MET A 176 -21.12 -19.50 -0.95
CA MET A 176 -22.53 -19.33 -1.33
C MET A 176 -23.18 -18.18 -0.56
N LYS A 177 -22.92 -18.07 0.75
CA LYS A 177 -23.45 -16.99 1.59
C LYS A 177 -22.91 -15.63 1.14
N TRP A 178 -21.63 -15.54 0.78
CA TRP A 178 -21.02 -14.35 0.20
C TRP A 178 -21.74 -13.94 -1.09
N LYS A 179 -21.78 -14.82 -2.10
CA LYS A 179 -22.37 -14.49 -3.41
C LYS A 179 -23.86 -14.09 -3.30
N LEU A 180 -24.63 -14.78 -2.45
CA LEU A 180 -26.03 -14.42 -2.18
C LEU A 180 -26.17 -13.02 -1.55
N ASN A 181 -25.36 -12.70 -0.54
CA ASN A 181 -25.43 -11.38 0.11
C ASN A 181 -24.84 -10.28 -0.78
N LYS A 182 -23.76 -10.56 -1.52
CA LYS A 182 -23.21 -9.68 -2.57
C LYS A 182 -24.31 -9.22 -3.53
N PHE A 183 -25.08 -10.17 -4.09
CA PHE A 183 -26.21 -9.88 -4.97
C PHE A 183 -27.28 -9.01 -4.30
N LYS A 184 -27.62 -9.29 -3.04
CA LYS A 184 -28.63 -8.52 -2.29
C LYS A 184 -28.16 -7.10 -2.01
N PHE A 185 -26.94 -6.94 -1.49
CA PHE A 185 -26.35 -5.63 -1.22
C PHE A 185 -26.21 -4.83 -2.51
N GLU A 186 -25.75 -5.44 -3.60
CA GLU A 186 -25.64 -4.76 -4.88
C GLU A 186 -26.98 -4.19 -5.34
N ARG A 187 -28.02 -5.02 -5.31
CA ARG A 187 -29.36 -4.59 -5.69
C ARG A 187 -29.88 -3.49 -4.76
N ASN A 188 -29.77 -3.67 -3.44
CA ASN A 188 -30.28 -2.72 -2.44
C ASN A 188 -29.62 -1.36 -2.59
N LEU A 189 -28.28 -1.33 -2.63
CA LEU A 189 -27.48 -0.12 -2.71
C LEU A 189 -27.74 0.65 -4.01
N ARG A 190 -27.86 -0.05 -5.16
CA ARG A 190 -28.19 0.58 -6.45
C ARG A 190 -29.63 1.10 -6.53
N SER A 191 -30.54 0.58 -5.71
CA SER A 191 -31.96 0.97 -5.70
C SER A 191 -32.34 2.01 -4.65
N THR A 192 -31.40 2.39 -3.78
CA THR A 192 -31.67 3.28 -2.65
C THR A 192 -31.33 4.72 -2.99
N ASP A 193 -32.34 5.60 -2.92
CA ASP A 193 -32.17 7.05 -3.09
C ASP A 193 -32.11 7.80 -1.74
N ASN A 194 -32.50 7.13 -0.64
CA ASN A 194 -32.48 7.72 0.70
C ASN A 194 -31.11 7.56 1.37
N SER A 195 -30.49 8.67 1.76
CA SER A 195 -29.14 8.72 2.33
C SER A 195 -28.99 7.96 3.66
N GLU A 196 -29.98 7.97 4.54
CA GLU A 196 -29.91 7.26 5.84
C GLU A 196 -29.95 5.75 5.64
N ILE A 197 -30.85 5.29 4.75
CA ILE A 197 -30.96 3.86 4.40
C ILE A 197 -29.68 3.40 3.70
N LEU A 198 -29.14 4.22 2.79
CA LEU A 198 -27.90 3.95 2.10
C LEU A 198 -26.75 3.74 3.09
N LEU A 199 -26.53 4.68 4.02
CA LEU A 199 -25.47 4.58 5.02
C LEU A 199 -25.62 3.34 5.91
N LYS A 200 -26.85 2.98 6.27
CA LYS A 200 -27.13 1.76 7.03
C LYS A 200 -26.78 0.50 6.24
N GLU A 201 -27.16 0.42 4.98
CA GLU A 201 -26.83 -0.72 4.11
C GLU A 201 -25.33 -0.81 3.83
N ILE A 202 -24.62 0.32 3.70
CA ILE A 202 -23.15 0.36 3.60
C ILE A 202 -22.53 -0.24 4.87
N LYS A 203 -22.92 0.23 6.06
CA LYS A 203 -22.41 -0.33 7.33
C LYS A 203 -22.69 -1.83 7.44
N ASN A 204 -23.90 -2.28 7.11
CA ASN A 204 -24.26 -3.69 7.08
C ASN A 204 -23.38 -4.52 6.12
N LEU A 205 -23.04 -3.97 4.94
CA LEU A 205 -22.16 -4.63 3.98
C LEU A 205 -20.75 -4.78 4.54
N ILE A 206 -20.20 -3.74 5.17
CA ILE A 206 -18.86 -3.77 5.76
C ILE A 206 -18.79 -4.71 6.96
N ASP A 207 -19.79 -4.66 7.85
CA ASP A 207 -19.90 -5.58 8.99
C ASP A 207 -19.98 -7.03 8.51
N PHE A 208 -20.76 -7.30 7.46
CA PHE A 208 -20.84 -8.64 6.88
C PHE A 208 -19.51 -9.09 6.25
N THR A 209 -18.85 -8.21 5.51
CA THR A 209 -17.57 -8.49 4.84
C THR A 209 -16.45 -8.74 5.84
N THR A 210 -16.42 -8.00 6.95
CA THR A 210 -15.40 -8.17 7.99
C THR A 210 -15.67 -9.38 8.89
N ALA A 211 -16.93 -9.79 9.04
CA ALA A 211 -17.32 -10.95 9.84
C ALA A 211 -17.22 -12.30 9.10
N ILE A 212 -17.25 -12.31 7.76
CA ILE A 212 -17.21 -13.54 6.98
C ILE A 212 -15.78 -14.14 6.98
N PRO A 213 -15.60 -15.45 7.24
CA PRO A 213 -14.27 -16.07 7.28
C PRO A 213 -13.74 -16.40 5.87
N ILE A 214 -13.79 -15.45 4.95
CA ILE A 214 -13.23 -15.60 3.59
C ILE A 214 -12.11 -14.59 3.40
N GLU A 215 -10.92 -15.09 3.06
CA GLU A 215 -9.75 -14.28 2.75
C GLU A 215 -9.51 -14.30 1.25
N ASP A 216 -10.20 -13.41 0.54
CA ASP A 216 -10.12 -13.27 -0.91
C ASP A 216 -10.18 -11.81 -1.33
N VAL A 217 -9.40 -11.42 -2.35
CA VAL A 217 -9.35 -10.03 -2.85
C VAL A 217 -10.72 -9.56 -3.32
N GLU A 218 -11.51 -10.42 -3.99
CA GLU A 218 -12.86 -10.08 -4.46
C GLU A 218 -13.78 -9.66 -3.30
N VAL A 219 -13.66 -10.34 -2.16
CA VAL A 219 -14.50 -10.11 -0.98
C VAL A 219 -14.23 -8.72 -0.38
N HIS A 220 -12.96 -8.32 -0.32
CA HIS A 220 -12.58 -7.04 0.26
C HIS A 220 -12.70 -5.86 -0.71
N HIS A 221 -12.50 -6.09 -2.01
CA HIS A 221 -12.59 -5.04 -3.02
C HIS A 221 -14.03 -4.71 -3.38
N PHE A 222 -14.94 -5.68 -3.44
CA PHE A 222 -16.31 -5.43 -3.86
C PHE A 222 -17.00 -4.30 -3.07
N PRO A 223 -16.95 -4.24 -1.71
CA PRO A 223 -17.53 -3.12 -0.98
C PRO A 223 -16.89 -1.78 -1.31
N LEU A 224 -15.57 -1.73 -1.50
CA LEU A 224 -14.87 -0.51 -1.90
C LEU A 224 -15.33 -0.04 -3.28
N GLU A 225 -15.43 -0.97 -4.23
CA GLU A 225 -15.85 -0.67 -5.61
C GLU A 225 -17.29 -0.15 -5.67
N ILE A 226 -18.25 -0.89 -5.09
CA ILE A 226 -19.66 -0.53 -5.21
C ILE A 226 -20.02 0.74 -4.45
N VAL A 227 -19.44 0.95 -3.26
CA VAL A 227 -19.70 2.15 -2.47
C VAL A 227 -19.13 3.38 -3.18
N CYS A 228 -17.88 3.30 -3.66
CA CYS A 228 -17.28 4.40 -4.41
C CYS A 228 -17.99 4.66 -5.74
N GLU A 229 -18.48 3.62 -6.44
CA GLU A 229 -19.29 3.76 -7.65
C GLU A 229 -20.59 4.52 -7.39
N ILE A 230 -21.32 4.18 -6.31
CA ILE A 230 -22.61 4.80 -5.97
C ILE A 230 -22.40 6.25 -5.54
N LEU A 231 -21.42 6.50 -4.69
CA LEU A 231 -21.07 7.84 -4.24
C LEU A 231 -20.68 8.76 -5.41
N GLN A 232 -20.03 8.24 -6.46
CA GLN A 232 -19.72 9.01 -7.66
C GLN A 232 -20.93 9.30 -8.56
N LYS A 233 -21.93 8.41 -8.58
CA LYS A 233 -23.07 8.48 -9.52
C LYS A 233 -24.24 9.31 -9.01
N GLN A 234 -24.44 9.36 -7.70
CA GLN A 234 -25.57 10.08 -7.12
C GLN A 234 -25.17 11.54 -6.83
N GLU A 235 -26.11 12.47 -6.95
CA GLU A 235 -25.93 13.89 -6.58
C GLU A 235 -25.82 14.10 -5.06
N PHE A 236 -25.19 13.16 -4.33
CA PHE A 236 -24.78 13.38 -2.95
C PHE A 236 -23.70 14.45 -2.82
N ASN A 237 -23.17 14.96 -3.94
CA ASN A 237 -22.21 16.07 -4.03
C ASN A 237 -22.57 17.26 -3.12
N SER A 238 -23.86 17.47 -2.84
CA SER A 238 -24.35 18.55 -1.99
C SER A 238 -24.41 18.21 -0.49
N ILE A 239 -24.11 16.96 -0.08
CA ILE A 239 -24.27 16.47 1.30
C ILE A 239 -22.94 15.87 1.82
N PRO A 240 -22.00 16.70 2.33
CA PRO A 240 -20.72 16.25 2.88
C PRO A 240 -20.85 15.12 3.92
N PHE A 241 -21.89 15.18 4.75
CA PHE A 241 -22.18 14.19 5.78
C PHE A 241 -22.27 12.74 5.23
N VAL A 242 -22.84 12.53 4.04
CA VAL A 242 -22.99 11.18 3.48
C VAL A 242 -21.64 10.62 3.06
N TYR A 243 -20.82 11.42 2.40
CA TYR A 243 -19.45 11.03 2.03
C TYR A 243 -18.63 10.70 3.26
N GLU A 244 -18.72 11.53 4.29
CA GLU A 244 -17.89 11.36 5.47
C GLU A 244 -18.19 10.04 6.20
N ASN A 245 -19.47 9.79 6.47
CA ASN A 245 -19.91 8.57 7.12
C ASN A 245 -19.67 7.33 6.26
N ALA A 246 -19.79 7.43 4.94
CA ALA A 246 -19.52 6.31 4.05
C ALA A 246 -18.03 5.95 4.03
N ILE A 247 -17.14 6.95 3.93
CA ILE A 247 -15.68 6.73 3.95
C ILE A 247 -15.23 6.19 5.31
N GLU A 248 -15.79 6.72 6.42
CA GLU A 248 -15.53 6.21 7.76
C GLU A 248 -15.99 4.75 7.90
N ALA A 249 -17.15 4.38 7.32
CA ALA A 249 -17.59 2.99 7.28
C ALA A 249 -16.62 2.08 6.49
N LEU A 250 -15.88 2.60 5.50
CA LEU A 250 -14.87 1.83 4.74
C LEU A 250 -13.55 1.62 5.51
N ALA A 251 -13.30 2.33 6.62
CA ALA A 251 -12.03 2.29 7.37
C ALA A 251 -11.52 0.86 7.64
N PRO A 252 -12.36 -0.07 8.16
CA PRO A 252 -11.88 -1.41 8.53
C PRO A 252 -11.32 -2.21 7.35
N LEU A 253 -11.81 -1.95 6.13
CA LEU A 253 -11.32 -2.59 4.92
C LEU A 253 -10.03 -1.95 4.42
N LEU A 254 -9.93 -0.62 4.48
CA LEU A 254 -8.75 0.15 4.04
C LEU A 254 -7.53 -0.05 4.93
N GLU A 255 -7.73 -0.27 6.23
CA GLU A 255 -6.63 -0.62 7.15
C GLU A 255 -5.96 -1.94 6.73
N LYS A 256 -6.76 -2.94 6.32
CA LYS A 256 -6.28 -4.30 6.01
C LYS A 256 -5.95 -4.54 4.55
N ASN A 257 -6.55 -3.82 3.62
CA ASN A 257 -6.36 -4.01 2.18
C ASN A 257 -5.83 -2.75 1.47
N TYR A 258 -5.48 -2.86 0.20
CA TYR A 258 -5.25 -1.68 -0.64
C TYR A 258 -6.59 -1.16 -1.18
N PRO A 259 -6.71 0.14 -1.50
CA PRO A 259 -7.90 0.63 -2.20
C PRO A 259 -8.06 -0.06 -3.56
N SER A 260 -9.31 -0.35 -3.94
CA SER A 260 -9.65 -0.82 -5.29
C SER A 260 -9.42 0.30 -6.33
N PRO A 261 -9.37 -0.02 -7.63
CA PRO A 261 -9.22 0.98 -8.70
C PRO A 261 -10.28 2.09 -8.64
N GLU A 262 -11.54 1.74 -8.41
CA GLU A 262 -12.69 2.63 -8.30
C GLU A 262 -12.59 3.51 -7.04
N ALA A 263 -12.10 2.94 -5.94
CA ALA A 263 -11.83 3.69 -4.72
C ALA A 263 -10.67 4.67 -4.87
N CYS A 264 -9.60 4.29 -5.60
CA CYS A 264 -8.53 5.22 -5.93
C CYS A 264 -9.05 6.43 -6.72
N ASP A 265 -9.87 6.21 -7.75
CA ASP A 265 -10.42 7.30 -8.56
C ASP A 265 -11.34 8.21 -7.72
N PHE A 266 -12.16 7.61 -6.86
CA PHE A 266 -13.02 8.33 -5.93
C PHE A 266 -12.21 9.20 -4.95
N PHE A 267 -11.25 8.61 -4.23
CA PHE A 267 -10.42 9.33 -3.25
C PHE A 267 -9.58 10.42 -3.91
N THR A 268 -9.05 10.15 -5.10
CA THR A 268 -8.31 11.12 -5.91
C THR A 268 -9.17 12.36 -6.19
N ARG A 269 -10.41 12.15 -6.64
CA ARG A 269 -11.36 13.25 -6.88
C ARG A 269 -11.71 13.99 -5.59
N TYR A 270 -11.96 13.26 -4.50
CA TYR A 270 -12.26 13.86 -3.21
C TYR A 270 -11.12 14.75 -2.67
N CYS A 271 -9.86 14.33 -2.83
CA CYS A 271 -8.69 15.16 -2.49
C CYS A 271 -8.65 16.49 -3.26
N ARG A 272 -9.10 16.51 -4.53
CA ARG A 272 -9.15 17.72 -5.35
C ARG A 272 -10.32 18.63 -4.97
N ASP A 273 -11.48 18.04 -4.76
CA ASP A 273 -12.73 18.78 -4.55
C ASP A 273 -12.87 19.27 -3.10
N SER A 274 -12.28 18.56 -2.14
CA SER A 274 -12.40 18.86 -0.70
C SER A 274 -11.06 18.66 0.04
N PRO A 275 -9.98 19.36 -0.36
CA PRO A 275 -8.63 19.11 0.16
C PRO A 275 -8.51 19.36 1.67
N ARG A 276 -9.31 20.26 2.25
CA ARG A 276 -9.31 20.62 3.68
C ARG A 276 -10.20 19.74 4.57
N SER A 277 -10.78 18.68 4.01
CA SER A 277 -11.61 17.76 4.78
C SER A 277 -10.78 16.98 5.81
N PRO A 278 -11.28 16.77 7.05
CA PRO A 278 -10.58 15.97 8.06
C PRO A 278 -10.33 14.52 7.60
N ILE A 279 -11.19 14.00 6.71
CA ILE A 279 -11.04 12.66 6.14
C ILE A 279 -9.78 12.52 5.29
N VAL A 280 -9.45 13.56 4.53
CA VAL A 280 -8.19 13.59 3.79
C VAL A 280 -7.05 13.43 4.81
N MET A 281 -7.04 14.24 5.87
CA MET A 281 -5.96 14.24 6.86
C MET A 281 -5.77 12.92 7.60
N ASP A 282 -6.85 12.26 8.03
CA ASP A 282 -6.76 11.12 8.95
C ASP A 282 -6.96 9.78 8.24
N MET A 283 -8.05 9.65 7.48
CA MET A 283 -8.44 8.37 6.86
C MET A 283 -7.60 8.04 5.64
N PHE A 284 -7.40 8.99 4.74
CA PHE A 284 -6.57 8.76 3.55
C PHE A 284 -5.09 8.63 3.88
N ALA A 285 -4.64 9.23 4.99
CA ALA A 285 -3.28 9.03 5.48
C ALA A 285 -2.97 7.54 5.62
N LEU A 286 -3.80 6.75 6.30
CA LEU A 286 -3.53 5.31 6.49
C LEU A 286 -3.40 4.57 5.15
N SER A 287 -4.29 4.85 4.20
CA SER A 287 -4.26 4.27 2.86
C SER A 287 -2.97 4.65 2.11
N VAL A 288 -2.60 5.94 2.12
CA VAL A 288 -1.41 6.44 1.43
C VAL A 288 -0.12 5.95 2.08
N GLN A 289 -0.05 5.93 3.41
CA GLN A 289 1.08 5.38 4.15
C GLN A 289 1.32 3.91 3.76
N LYS A 290 0.25 3.13 3.67
CA LYS A 290 0.31 1.72 3.29
C LYS A 290 0.78 1.52 1.84
N ILE A 291 0.26 2.33 0.92
CA ILE A 291 0.71 2.35 -0.49
C ILE A 291 2.22 2.63 -0.53
N LEU A 292 2.68 3.68 0.15
CA LEU A 292 4.08 4.08 0.13
C LEU A 292 5.01 3.06 0.83
N LYS A 293 4.58 2.43 1.94
CA LYS A 293 5.40 1.49 2.72
C LYS A 293 5.48 0.10 2.08
N HIS A 294 4.36 -0.42 1.58
CA HIS A 294 4.24 -1.85 1.26
C HIS A 294 4.01 -2.15 -0.22
N ASN A 295 3.59 -1.18 -1.04
CA ASN A 295 3.32 -1.48 -2.46
C ASN A 295 4.63 -1.72 -3.20
N THR A 296 4.82 -2.96 -3.66
CA THR A 296 6.03 -3.38 -4.35
C THR A 296 6.05 -2.98 -5.83
N ASN A 297 4.87 -2.84 -6.42
CA ASN A 297 4.61 -2.54 -7.83
C ASN A 297 4.12 -1.09 -8.02
N PHE A 298 4.51 -0.19 -7.12
CA PHE A 298 4.02 1.18 -7.08
C PHE A 298 4.16 1.92 -8.41
N ARG A 299 5.25 1.66 -9.16
CA ARG A 299 5.52 2.29 -10.46
C ARG A 299 4.49 1.91 -11.54
N THR A 300 3.92 0.71 -11.47
CA THR A 300 2.94 0.21 -12.45
C THR A 300 1.49 0.50 -12.02
N CYS A 301 1.25 0.72 -10.73
CA CYS A 301 -0.07 1.05 -10.18
C CYS A 301 -0.41 2.54 -10.34
N LEU A 302 -0.69 2.98 -11.57
CA LEU A 302 -0.92 4.40 -11.89
C LEU A 302 -2.00 5.07 -11.01
N ARG A 303 -3.15 4.43 -10.81
CA ARG A 303 -4.25 5.01 -9.99
C ARG A 303 -3.85 5.24 -8.53
N MET A 304 -3.10 4.31 -7.94
CA MET A 304 -2.56 4.50 -6.58
C MET A 304 -1.54 5.62 -6.53
N ARG A 305 -0.68 5.75 -7.55
CA ARG A 305 0.26 6.86 -7.63
C ARG A 305 -0.47 8.21 -7.71
N THR A 306 -1.51 8.29 -8.53
CA THR A 306 -2.36 9.49 -8.63
C THR A 306 -3.07 9.82 -7.33
N LEU A 307 -3.56 8.82 -6.60
CA LEU A 307 -4.09 9.04 -5.25
C LEU A 307 -3.03 9.62 -4.31
N VAL A 308 -1.81 9.08 -4.29
CA VAL A 308 -0.72 9.61 -3.45
C VAL A 308 -0.36 11.05 -3.85
N GLN A 309 -0.35 11.34 -5.15
CA GLN A 309 -0.11 12.70 -5.68
C GLN A 309 -1.17 13.67 -5.12
N GLU A 310 -2.45 13.44 -5.41
CA GLU A 310 -3.51 14.34 -4.96
C GLU A 310 -3.58 14.46 -3.45
N TYR A 311 -3.33 13.37 -2.72
CA TYR A 311 -3.24 13.42 -1.27
C TYR A 311 -2.11 14.34 -0.79
N LEU A 312 -0.88 14.17 -1.27
CA LEU A 312 0.26 15.00 -0.86
C LEU A 312 0.03 16.48 -1.20
N PHE A 313 -0.58 16.77 -2.36
CA PHE A 313 -0.91 18.13 -2.73
C PHE A 313 -2.06 18.71 -1.89
N SER A 314 -3.07 17.90 -1.54
CA SER A 314 -4.14 18.31 -0.63
C SER A 314 -3.65 18.63 0.79
N LEU A 315 -2.57 17.98 1.25
CA LEU A 315 -1.89 18.36 2.50
C LEU A 315 -1.29 19.78 2.41
N ASN A 316 -0.76 20.17 1.26
CA ASN A 316 -0.25 21.53 1.05
C ASN A 316 -1.37 22.60 1.03
N SER A 317 -2.63 22.18 0.87
CA SER A 317 -3.78 23.09 0.91
C SER A 317 -4.30 23.35 2.33
N GLN A 318 -3.75 22.67 3.35
CA GLN A 318 -4.06 22.93 4.76
C GLN A 318 -3.50 24.29 5.21
N ASN A 319 -3.94 24.75 6.39
CA ASN A 319 -3.46 26.01 6.98
C ASN A 319 -1.94 26.02 7.19
N ASP A 320 -1.34 24.87 7.48
CA ASP A 320 0.10 24.71 7.71
C ASP A 320 0.91 24.57 6.40
N GLY A 321 0.23 24.47 5.25
CA GLY A 321 0.84 24.37 3.92
C GLY A 321 1.91 23.27 3.82
N LEU A 322 3.10 23.65 3.36
CA LEU A 322 4.25 22.75 3.22
C LEU A 322 4.67 22.08 4.53
N GLN A 323 4.40 22.68 5.69
CA GLN A 323 4.72 22.06 6.98
C GLN A 323 3.87 20.81 7.24
N ALA A 324 2.61 20.78 6.77
CA ALA A 324 1.77 19.59 6.87
C ALA A 324 2.37 18.43 6.05
N VAL A 325 2.89 18.73 4.87
CA VAL A 325 3.59 17.78 3.99
C VAL A 325 4.87 17.27 4.66
N ASP A 326 5.67 18.15 5.25
CA ASP A 326 6.89 17.78 5.97
C ASP A 326 6.61 16.88 7.16
N ASN A 327 5.57 17.20 7.93
CA ASN A 327 5.14 16.41 9.06
C ASN A 327 4.69 15.01 8.62
N PHE A 328 3.98 14.91 7.49
CA PHE A 328 3.63 13.62 6.91
C PHE A 328 4.87 12.81 6.49
N ILE A 329 5.82 13.41 5.77
CA ILE A 329 7.04 12.72 5.33
C ILE A 329 7.90 12.29 6.52
N LYS A 330 8.02 13.14 7.55
CA LYS A 330 8.73 12.81 8.79
C LYS A 330 8.08 11.67 9.58
N ARG A 331 6.76 11.49 9.49
CA ARG A 331 6.04 10.33 10.05
C ARG A 331 6.19 9.06 9.20
N MET A 332 6.45 9.23 7.90
CA MET A 332 6.75 8.14 6.98
C MET A 332 8.18 7.62 7.16
N HIS A 333 9.10 8.54 7.43
CA HIS A 333 10.38 8.23 8.06
C HIS A 333 10.12 7.85 9.53
N SER A 334 10.94 6.98 10.11
CA SER A 334 10.78 6.61 11.53
C SER A 334 11.55 7.62 12.38
N PRO A 335 11.19 7.88 13.65
CA PRO A 335 12.02 8.69 14.54
C PRO A 335 13.43 8.10 14.76
N THR A 336 13.68 6.87 14.31
CA THR A 336 15.00 6.22 14.31
C THR A 336 15.92 6.77 13.22
N MET A 337 17.24 6.72 13.46
CA MET A 337 18.26 7.18 12.49
C MET A 337 18.23 6.44 11.13
N VAL A 338 17.64 5.25 11.08
CA VAL A 338 17.46 4.45 9.86
C VAL A 338 15.96 4.19 9.67
N CYS A 339 15.47 4.41 8.46
CA CYS A 339 14.10 4.15 8.09
C CYS A 339 13.83 2.63 8.04
N PRO A 340 12.79 2.13 8.74
CA PRO A 340 12.41 0.72 8.71
C PRO A 340 11.72 0.32 7.41
N PHE A 341 11.34 1.28 6.56
CA PHE A 341 10.57 1.06 5.34
C PHE A 341 11.40 1.38 4.09
N LEU A 342 12.12 0.36 3.60
CA LEU A 342 13.06 0.44 2.46
C LEU A 342 12.48 1.06 1.18
N ARG A 343 11.15 1.07 0.99
CA ARG A 343 10.52 1.53 -0.27
C ARG A 343 9.98 2.95 -0.22
N VAL A 344 9.82 3.52 0.96
CA VAL A 344 9.13 4.81 1.14
C VAL A 344 9.81 5.92 0.33
N HIS A 345 11.14 6.06 0.45
CA HIS A 345 11.87 7.07 -0.30
C HIS A 345 11.75 6.86 -1.81
N SER A 346 11.90 5.63 -2.31
CA SER A 346 11.84 5.36 -3.75
C SER A 346 10.45 5.64 -4.32
N ASN A 347 9.40 5.31 -3.56
CA ASN A 347 8.03 5.58 -3.95
C ASN A 347 7.74 7.09 -3.95
N LEU A 348 8.15 7.82 -2.90
CA LEU A 348 8.02 9.28 -2.83
C LEU A 348 8.78 9.98 -3.96
N ILE A 349 10.04 9.61 -4.23
CA ILE A 349 10.83 10.17 -5.33
C ILE A 349 10.11 9.90 -6.66
N SER A 350 9.58 8.70 -6.86
CA SER A 350 8.80 8.39 -8.07
C SER A 350 7.54 9.22 -8.21
N VAL A 351 6.90 9.61 -7.11
CA VAL A 351 5.75 10.53 -7.11
C VAL A 351 6.18 11.92 -7.55
N CYS A 352 7.21 12.49 -6.89
CA CYS A 352 7.72 13.82 -7.19
C CYS A 352 8.20 13.95 -8.64
N LEU A 353 8.99 12.99 -9.13
CA LEU A 353 9.49 13.01 -10.50
C LEU A 353 8.37 12.94 -11.53
N ALA A 354 7.33 12.14 -11.28
CA ALA A 354 6.19 12.05 -12.18
C ALA A 354 5.43 13.39 -12.29
N GLU A 355 5.24 14.07 -11.16
CA GLU A 355 4.53 15.36 -11.11
C GLU A 355 5.32 16.50 -11.71
N ILE A 356 6.60 16.63 -11.35
CA ILE A 356 7.49 17.65 -11.92
C ILE A 356 7.58 17.46 -13.44
N TYR A 357 7.71 16.21 -13.91
CA TYR A 357 7.72 15.93 -15.34
C TYR A 357 6.39 16.26 -16.02
N SER A 358 5.25 15.95 -15.37
CA SER A 358 3.92 16.29 -15.90
C SER A 358 3.75 17.79 -16.06
N PHE A 359 4.13 18.57 -15.05
CA PHE A 359 4.08 20.04 -15.07
C PHE A 359 4.83 20.62 -16.28
N PHE A 360 6.10 20.26 -16.47
CA PHE A 360 6.88 20.80 -17.57
C PHE A 360 6.45 20.27 -18.94
N LYS A 361 5.93 19.04 -19.01
CA LYS A 361 5.35 18.49 -20.23
C LYS A 361 4.09 19.25 -20.65
N GLU A 362 3.23 19.62 -19.71
CA GLU A 362 2.03 20.41 -19.98
C GLU A 362 2.35 21.86 -20.30
N ARG A 363 3.23 22.50 -19.53
CA ARG A 363 3.74 23.84 -19.82
C ARG A 363 4.26 23.96 -21.26
N LYS A 364 5.00 22.95 -21.73
CA LYS A 364 5.51 22.91 -23.10
C LYS A 364 4.40 22.91 -24.15
N ARG A 365 3.21 22.36 -23.86
CA ARG A 365 2.05 22.42 -24.77
C ARG A 365 1.53 23.84 -24.93
N PHE A 366 1.41 24.58 -23.83
CA PHE A 366 0.99 25.99 -23.86
C PHE A 366 2.02 26.91 -24.54
N HIS A 367 3.30 26.56 -24.49
CA HIS A 367 4.34 27.32 -25.19
C HIS A 367 4.17 27.31 -26.71
N PHE A 368 3.56 26.27 -27.28
CA PHE A 368 3.24 26.24 -28.71
C PHE A 368 2.02 27.12 -29.06
N GLU A 369 1.23 27.54 -28.08
CA GLU A 369 0.02 28.35 -28.28
C GLU A 369 0.29 29.85 -28.11
N ASN A 370 0.90 30.29 -26.99
CA ASN A 370 1.41 31.67 -26.76
C ASN A 370 2.19 31.78 -25.42
N GLU A 371 3.06 32.80 -25.25
CA GLU A 371 3.77 33.09 -23.98
C GLU A 371 2.84 33.49 -22.82
N ASP A 372 1.76 34.22 -23.09
CA ASP A 372 0.80 34.63 -22.06
C ASP A 372 0.08 33.41 -21.45
N SER A 373 -0.25 32.41 -22.27
CA SER A 373 -0.85 31.15 -21.83
C SER A 373 0.09 30.35 -20.93
N CYS A 374 1.41 30.42 -21.16
CA CYS A 374 2.39 29.80 -20.27
C CYS A 374 2.42 30.47 -18.89
N ARG A 375 2.38 31.80 -18.85
CA ARG A 375 2.37 32.54 -17.58
C ARG A 375 1.11 32.27 -16.77
N GLU A 376 -0.04 32.18 -17.45
CA GLU A 376 -1.30 31.81 -16.81
C GLU A 376 -1.26 30.38 -16.24
N TYR A 377 -0.70 29.42 -16.99
CA TYR A 377 -0.51 28.04 -16.52
C TYR A 377 0.41 27.97 -15.30
N ASP A 378 1.55 28.67 -15.35
CA ASP A 378 2.50 28.75 -14.24
C ASP A 378 1.82 29.31 -12.99
N THR A 379 1.09 30.42 -13.12
CA THR A 379 0.42 31.06 -11.96
C THR A 379 -0.58 30.12 -11.28
N LYS A 380 -1.27 29.27 -12.04
CA LYS A 380 -2.25 28.32 -11.50
C LYS A 380 -1.60 27.09 -10.87
N ASN A 381 -0.52 26.57 -11.46
CA ASN A 381 0.03 25.25 -11.12
C ASN A 381 1.40 25.31 -10.41
N GLU A 382 2.01 26.49 -10.26
CA GLU A 382 3.32 26.64 -9.61
C GLU A 382 3.31 26.14 -8.17
N SER A 383 2.20 26.29 -7.44
CA SER A 383 2.05 25.76 -6.08
C SER A 383 2.26 24.23 -6.02
N GLN A 384 1.83 23.51 -7.05
CA GLN A 384 2.00 22.06 -7.18
C GLN A 384 3.48 21.73 -7.45
N LEU A 385 4.12 22.45 -8.37
CA LEU A 385 5.55 22.31 -8.65
C LEU A 385 6.40 22.55 -7.38
N ILE A 386 6.11 23.63 -6.66
CA ILE A 386 6.77 23.99 -5.41
C ILE A 386 6.58 22.87 -4.38
N CYS A 387 5.35 22.38 -4.21
CA CYS A 387 5.06 21.28 -3.28
C CYS A 387 5.94 20.06 -3.54
N TYR A 388 5.96 19.52 -4.76
CA TYR A 388 6.73 18.31 -5.04
C TYR A 388 8.25 18.52 -5.05
N THR A 389 8.71 19.72 -5.37
CA THR A 389 10.13 20.09 -5.27
C THR A 389 10.55 20.18 -3.79
N HIS A 390 9.69 20.75 -2.94
CA HIS A 390 9.88 20.79 -1.50
C HIS A 390 9.91 19.39 -0.87
N ILE A 391 9.07 18.47 -1.34
CA ILE A 391 9.13 17.07 -0.89
C ILE A 391 10.52 16.45 -1.17
N LEU A 392 11.11 16.70 -2.33
CA LEU A 392 12.48 16.24 -2.63
C LEU A 392 13.51 16.88 -1.70
N GLN A 393 13.36 18.17 -1.39
CA GLN A 393 14.18 18.86 -0.39
C GLN A 393 14.04 18.19 0.98
N THR A 394 12.83 17.90 1.45
CA THR A 394 12.60 17.22 2.72
C THR A 394 13.19 15.81 2.74
N ILE A 395 13.04 15.03 1.67
CA ILE A 395 13.67 13.71 1.52
C ILE A 395 15.20 13.80 1.65
N SER A 396 15.81 14.84 1.07
CA SER A 396 17.27 15.04 1.13
C SER A 396 17.80 15.37 2.52
N THR A 397 16.94 15.75 3.47
CA THR A 397 17.37 15.99 4.87
C THR A 397 17.67 14.68 5.61
N PHE A 398 17.03 13.57 5.24
CA PHE A 398 17.21 12.28 5.91
C PHE A 398 18.53 11.61 5.52
N TYR A 399 19.37 11.38 6.53
CA TYR A 399 20.72 10.85 6.36
C TYR A 399 20.73 9.52 5.59
N ASP A 400 19.91 8.55 5.97
CA ASP A 400 19.86 7.23 5.36
C ASP A 400 19.29 7.22 3.92
N TRP A 401 18.50 8.23 3.53
CA TRP A 401 17.93 8.33 2.19
C TRP A 401 18.82 9.07 1.18
N ARG A 402 19.72 9.95 1.63
CA ARG A 402 20.52 10.83 0.76
C ARG A 402 21.30 10.10 -0.33
N HIS A 403 21.99 9.01 0.01
CA HIS A 403 22.76 8.26 -0.98
C HIS A 403 21.87 7.72 -2.11
N GLN A 404 20.78 7.06 -1.74
CA GLN A 404 19.86 6.47 -2.71
C GLN A 404 19.08 7.52 -3.50
N LEU A 405 18.74 8.65 -2.86
CA LEU A 405 18.19 9.82 -3.55
C LEU A 405 19.17 10.29 -4.64
N GLY A 406 20.44 10.50 -4.28
CA GLY A 406 21.48 10.90 -5.23
C GLY A 406 21.62 9.93 -6.41
N LEU A 407 21.56 8.61 -6.17
CA LEU A 407 21.62 7.60 -7.22
C LEU A 407 20.40 7.62 -8.15
N ILE A 408 19.19 7.85 -7.63
CA ILE A 408 17.96 7.92 -8.42
C ILE A 408 17.91 9.19 -9.28
N LEU A 409 18.51 10.28 -8.79
CA LEU A 409 18.64 11.55 -9.51
C LEU A 409 19.75 11.54 -10.57
N GLN A 410 20.22 10.34 -10.97
CA GLN A 410 21.21 10.15 -12.03
C GLN A 410 20.76 9.14 -13.12
N PRO A 411 20.85 9.51 -14.41
CA PRO A 411 21.17 10.85 -14.92
C PRO A 411 20.12 11.88 -14.49
N ILE A 412 20.40 13.17 -14.67
CA ILE A 412 19.49 14.26 -14.30
C ILE A 412 18.10 13.96 -14.88
N PRO A 413 17.08 13.70 -14.03
CA PRO A 413 15.80 13.15 -14.49
C PRO A 413 14.79 14.24 -14.91
N PHE A 414 15.25 15.47 -15.10
CA PHE A 414 14.42 16.64 -15.37
C PHE A 414 14.62 17.14 -16.80
N PRO A 415 13.57 17.69 -17.43
CA PRO A 415 13.68 18.34 -18.73
C PRO A 415 14.48 19.65 -18.63
N ASP A 416 15.10 20.09 -19.73
CA ASP A 416 15.90 21.32 -19.78
C ASP A 416 15.10 22.57 -19.38
N GLU A 417 13.79 22.58 -19.66
CA GLU A 417 12.88 23.64 -19.25
C GLU A 417 12.77 23.75 -17.72
N ALA A 418 12.85 22.63 -16.99
CA ALA A 418 12.89 22.65 -15.53
C ALA A 418 14.18 23.28 -15.01
N LEU A 419 15.30 22.98 -15.67
CA LEU A 419 16.62 23.51 -15.33
C LEU A 419 16.72 25.04 -15.55
N LYS A 420 15.83 25.60 -16.37
CA LYS A 420 15.70 27.05 -16.62
C LYS A 420 14.68 27.73 -15.70
N HIS A 421 13.93 26.96 -14.93
CA HIS A 421 12.84 27.50 -14.13
C HIS A 421 13.32 28.02 -12.77
N GLY A 422 13.28 29.34 -12.59
CA GLY A 422 13.86 30.02 -11.42
C GLY A 422 13.38 29.47 -10.07
N ARG A 423 12.06 29.38 -9.85
CA ARG A 423 11.48 28.85 -8.60
C ARG A 423 11.81 27.39 -8.34
N PHE A 424 11.88 26.59 -9.40
CA PHE A 424 12.24 25.18 -9.27
C PHE A 424 13.69 25.05 -8.80
N ILE A 425 14.61 25.75 -9.47
CA ILE A 425 16.04 25.73 -9.14
C ILE A 425 16.32 26.32 -7.77
N GLU A 426 15.63 27.40 -7.37
CA GLU A 426 15.75 28.01 -6.04
C GLU A 426 15.54 26.99 -4.91
N ILE A 427 14.50 26.16 -5.03
CA ILE A 427 14.20 25.11 -4.05
C ILE A 427 15.12 23.91 -4.24
N TYR A 428 15.31 23.47 -5.49
CA TYR A 428 16.07 22.26 -5.81
C TYR A 428 17.56 22.39 -5.47
N LYS A 429 18.14 23.59 -5.51
CA LYS A 429 19.50 23.88 -5.03
C LYS A 429 19.73 23.33 -3.62
N ASN A 430 18.72 23.39 -2.73
CA ASN A 430 18.82 22.85 -1.38
C ASN A 430 18.95 21.32 -1.35
N VAL A 431 18.35 20.61 -2.31
CA VAL A 431 18.51 19.15 -2.46
C VAL A 431 19.98 18.83 -2.73
N VAL A 432 20.57 19.52 -3.72
CA VAL A 432 21.97 19.30 -4.11
C VAL A 432 22.91 19.73 -2.98
N LYS A 433 22.61 20.84 -2.29
CA LYS A 433 23.35 21.29 -1.11
C LYS A 433 23.40 20.20 -0.02
N ASN A 434 22.28 19.57 0.29
CA ASN A 434 22.23 18.50 1.28
C ASN A 434 23.05 17.26 0.87
N LEU A 435 23.19 16.97 -0.43
CA LEU A 435 24.07 15.90 -0.92
C LEU A 435 25.56 16.27 -0.78
N VAL A 436 25.90 17.54 -1.01
CA VAL A 436 27.27 18.07 -0.90
C VAL A 436 27.72 18.19 0.55
N GLU A 437 26.82 18.56 1.45
CA GLU A 437 27.15 18.71 2.87
C GLU A 437 27.25 17.38 3.63
N ASP A 438 26.86 16.27 3.02
CA ASP A 438 26.93 14.94 3.63
C ASP A 438 28.36 14.62 4.12
N PRO A 439 28.52 13.81 5.18
CA PRO A 439 29.85 13.37 5.61
C PRO A 439 30.41 12.23 4.75
N ARG A 440 29.58 11.48 4.00
CA ARG A 440 30.01 10.27 3.28
C ARG A 440 30.42 10.58 1.85
N CYS A 441 31.58 10.08 1.45
CA CYS A 441 32.09 10.24 0.09
C CYS A 441 31.19 9.65 -1.00
N GLU A 442 30.52 8.52 -0.72
CA GLU A 442 29.62 7.87 -1.67
C GLU A 442 28.41 8.74 -2.06
N VAL A 443 28.00 9.68 -1.19
CA VAL A 443 26.96 10.66 -1.49
C VAL A 443 27.51 11.79 -2.36
N HIS A 444 28.72 12.29 -2.06
CA HIS A 444 29.34 13.31 -2.92
C HIS A 444 29.52 12.84 -4.36
N GLN A 445 29.84 11.55 -4.57
CA GLN A 445 29.98 11.02 -5.92
C GLN A 445 28.68 11.08 -6.73
N THR A 446 27.51 11.18 -6.09
CA THR A 446 26.23 11.28 -6.79
C THR A 446 25.93 12.68 -7.35
N VAL A 447 26.80 13.67 -7.12
CA VAL A 447 26.68 14.98 -7.77
C VAL A 447 27.45 15.05 -9.10
N LEU A 448 28.35 14.09 -9.33
CA LEU A 448 29.14 13.98 -10.56
C LEU A 448 28.43 13.12 -11.61
N GLY A 449 28.79 13.28 -12.88
CA GLY A 449 28.33 12.39 -13.94
C GLY A 449 28.54 10.89 -13.63
N LYS A 450 27.51 10.07 -13.84
CA LYS A 450 27.57 8.59 -13.65
C LYS A 450 28.55 7.89 -14.60
N ARG A 451 28.91 8.55 -15.70
CA ARG A 451 29.85 8.09 -16.72
C ARG A 451 30.73 9.26 -17.12
N GLU A 452 31.99 8.99 -17.48
CA GLU A 452 32.88 10.02 -18.02
C GLU A 452 32.24 10.71 -19.22
N GLY A 453 32.26 12.04 -19.23
CA GLY A 453 31.68 12.87 -20.30
C GLY A 453 30.15 13.00 -20.29
N LYS A 454 29.46 12.54 -19.25
CA LYS A 454 28.05 12.87 -19.01
C LYS A 454 27.94 13.90 -17.89
N ASP A 455 27.13 14.92 -18.11
CA ASP A 455 26.90 15.98 -17.12
C ASP A 455 26.15 15.42 -15.92
N GLY A 456 26.65 15.72 -14.73
CA GLY A 456 25.96 15.59 -13.45
C GLY A 456 25.57 16.96 -12.91
N TRP A 457 25.10 16.96 -11.66
CA TRP A 457 24.72 18.18 -10.97
C TRP A 457 25.86 19.20 -10.87
N PHE A 458 27.11 18.73 -10.76
CA PHE A 458 28.29 19.59 -10.73
C PHE A 458 28.45 20.42 -12.00
N GLU A 459 28.31 19.80 -13.17
CA GLU A 459 28.37 20.47 -14.46
C GLU A 459 27.15 21.37 -14.70
N THR A 460 25.96 20.96 -14.21
CA THR A 460 24.72 21.73 -14.37
C THR A 460 24.73 23.05 -13.60
N PHE A 461 25.26 23.07 -12.38
CA PHE A 461 25.43 24.31 -11.59
C PHE A 461 26.69 25.11 -11.98
N CYS A 462 27.47 24.63 -12.95
CA CYS A 462 28.66 25.36 -13.41
C CYS A 462 28.30 26.69 -14.07
N PHE A 463 29.13 27.70 -13.82
CA PHE A 463 28.96 29.10 -14.23
C PHE A 463 28.88 29.34 -15.75
N ASN A 464 29.09 28.33 -16.60
CA ASN A 464 29.34 28.50 -18.03
C ASN A 464 28.07 28.74 -18.87
N GLY A 465 27.18 29.65 -18.44
CA GLY A 465 25.94 30.00 -19.14
C GLY A 465 24.81 28.97 -18.96
N ASN A 466 24.95 28.03 -18.02
CA ASN A 466 23.88 27.09 -17.69
C ASN A 466 22.82 27.79 -16.83
N ALA A 467 21.56 27.60 -17.20
CA ALA A 467 20.42 28.31 -16.61
C ALA A 467 20.17 28.05 -15.12
N CYS A 468 20.88 27.10 -14.50
CA CYS A 468 20.77 26.77 -13.08
C CYS A 468 21.63 27.64 -12.16
N CYS A 469 22.62 28.37 -12.70
CA CYS A 469 23.48 29.24 -11.89
C CYS A 469 22.79 30.59 -11.65
N ASN A 470 21.98 30.68 -10.59
CA ASN A 470 21.22 31.88 -10.20
C ASN A 470 21.81 32.59 -8.96
N ASP A 471 22.98 32.17 -8.51
CA ASP A 471 23.61 32.52 -7.24
C ASP A 471 25.07 32.96 -7.40
N ASP A 472 25.41 33.50 -8.56
CA ASP A 472 26.76 33.95 -8.91
C ASP A 472 27.86 32.89 -8.69
N GLY A 473 27.51 31.59 -8.79
CA GLY A 473 28.45 30.48 -8.71
C GLY A 473 28.78 30.04 -7.28
N GLU A 474 28.05 30.51 -6.27
CA GLU A 474 28.23 30.10 -4.88
C GLU A 474 28.07 28.58 -4.71
N MET A 475 26.99 28.00 -5.25
CA MET A 475 26.73 26.57 -5.17
C MET A 475 27.84 25.75 -5.84
N PHE A 476 28.25 26.16 -7.04
CA PHE A 476 29.36 25.53 -7.75
C PHE A 476 30.65 25.54 -6.92
N SER A 477 30.97 26.69 -6.30
CA SER A 477 32.14 26.85 -5.44
C SER A 477 32.08 25.93 -4.22
N GLN A 478 30.92 25.82 -3.58
CA GLN A 478 30.71 24.90 -2.45
C GLN A 478 30.91 23.44 -2.87
N MET A 479 30.33 23.03 -4.00
CA MET A 479 30.51 21.69 -4.57
C MET A 479 31.99 21.40 -4.86
N LEU A 480 32.67 22.32 -5.53
CA LEU A 480 34.08 22.19 -5.91
C LEU A 480 34.97 22.02 -4.67
N ASN A 481 34.79 22.90 -3.67
CA ASN A 481 35.54 22.86 -2.42
C ASN A 481 35.35 21.53 -1.69
N LYS A 482 34.11 21.04 -1.59
CA LYS A 482 33.83 19.75 -0.95
C LYS A 482 34.44 18.58 -1.73
N LEU A 483 34.27 18.56 -3.06
CA LEU A 483 34.77 17.47 -3.90
C LEU A 483 36.31 17.37 -3.85
N ILE A 484 37.03 18.49 -3.95
CA ILE A 484 38.49 18.52 -3.88
C ILE A 484 38.98 18.16 -2.47
N SER A 485 38.36 18.73 -1.42
CA SER A 485 38.78 18.48 -0.05
C SER A 485 38.56 17.02 0.39
N CYS A 486 37.52 16.36 -0.14
CA CYS A 486 37.07 15.07 0.34
C CYS A 486 37.42 13.88 -0.59
N CYS A 487 36.86 13.80 -1.80
CA CYS A 487 36.79 12.52 -2.55
C CYS A 487 37.37 12.55 -3.97
N CYS A 488 37.64 13.74 -4.53
CA CYS A 488 37.98 13.93 -5.94
C CYS A 488 39.39 14.51 -6.17
N ARG A 489 40.39 14.12 -5.36
CA ARG A 489 41.80 14.49 -5.56
C ARG A 489 42.48 13.76 -6.72
N LYS A 490 41.72 13.06 -7.56
CA LYS A 490 42.23 12.27 -8.67
C LYS A 490 42.67 13.19 -9.80
N LYS A 491 43.79 12.85 -10.45
CA LYS A 491 44.34 13.59 -11.59
C LYS A 491 43.31 13.83 -12.70
N SER A 492 42.45 12.84 -12.99
CA SER A 492 41.41 12.97 -14.04
C SER A 492 40.38 14.06 -13.73
N PHE A 493 39.93 14.18 -12.48
CA PHE A 493 38.99 15.22 -12.06
C PHE A 493 39.64 16.61 -12.01
N LEU A 494 40.88 16.71 -11.54
CA LEU A 494 41.62 17.98 -11.58
C LEU A 494 41.87 18.45 -13.03
N LEU A 495 42.13 17.52 -13.94
CA LEU A 495 42.24 17.82 -15.37
C LEU A 495 40.90 18.25 -15.99
N SER A 496 39.76 17.73 -15.53
CA SER A 496 38.44 18.21 -16.00
C SER A 496 38.15 19.63 -15.49
N ILE A 497 38.53 19.97 -14.26
CA ILE A 497 38.43 21.34 -13.73
C ILE A 497 39.30 22.31 -14.53
N ASN A 498 40.52 21.91 -14.93
CA ASN A 498 41.36 22.76 -15.77
C ASN A 498 40.68 23.18 -17.09
N LYS A 499 39.76 22.37 -17.62
CA LYS A 499 38.96 22.74 -18.81
C LYS A 499 37.91 23.80 -18.50
N LEU A 500 37.45 23.88 -17.25
CA LEU A 500 36.48 24.87 -16.75
C LEU A 500 37.17 26.15 -16.24
N LEU A 501 38.50 26.14 -16.09
CA LEU A 501 39.29 27.26 -15.59
C LEU A 501 39.09 28.58 -16.37
N PRO A 502 39.00 28.58 -17.72
CA PRO A 502 38.70 29.82 -18.47
C PRO A 502 37.37 30.46 -18.05
N SER A 503 36.35 29.65 -17.77
CA SER A 503 35.04 30.10 -17.32
C SER A 503 35.07 30.60 -15.87
N LEU A 504 35.93 30.01 -15.03
CA LEU A 504 36.13 30.44 -13.65
C LEU A 504 36.91 31.74 -13.53
N MET A 505 37.81 32.02 -14.47
CA MET A 505 38.57 33.27 -14.50
C MET A 505 37.74 34.49 -14.94
N LEU A 506 36.55 34.29 -15.53
CA LEU A 506 35.63 35.38 -15.86
C LEU A 506 34.88 35.95 -14.64
N LEU A 507 34.96 35.27 -13.48
CA LEU A 507 34.35 35.67 -12.21
C LEU A 507 35.29 36.46 -11.29
N ALA A 508 36.60 36.40 -11.53
CA ALA A 508 37.65 37.04 -10.72
C ALA A 508 38.08 38.36 -11.34
#